data_AF-A0A354FCZ6-F1
#
_entry.id   AF-A0A354FCZ6-F1
#
_cell.length_a   1.000
_cell.length_b   1.000
_cell.length_c   1.000
_cell.angle_alpha   90.00
_cell.angle_beta   90.00
_cell.angle_gamma   90.00
#
_symmetry.space_group_name_H-M   'P 1'
#
loop_
_entity.id
_entity.type
_entity.pdbx_description
1 polymer ?
#
loop_
_entity_poly.entity_id
_entity_poly.type
_entity_poly.pdbx_seq_one_letter_code
_entity_poly.pdbx_strand_id
1 'polypeptide(L)' 'MLRVYRTVEEGQVSQEAEICEKAWLSLINPTEEEIQMVSEKTGITRDFLKDPLDDEERPRIEIE' A
#
# COMPACT_ATOMS: atom_id res chain seq x y z
N MET A 1 -1.45 0.02 -10.01
CA MET A 1 -0.17 0.74 -10.01
C MET A 1 0.25 1.05 -8.58
N LEU A 2 1.30 0.39 -8.13
CA LEU A 2 1.97 0.57 -6.86
C LEU A 2 3.06 1.66 -6.94
N ARG A 3 3.13 2.52 -5.92
CA ARG A 3 4.21 3.49 -5.72
C ARG A 3 4.71 3.43 -4.29
N VAL A 4 6.02 3.55 -4.13
CA VAL A 4 6.69 3.53 -2.83
C VAL A 4 7.33 4.89 -2.60
N TYR A 5 7.05 5.49 -1.45
CA TYR A 5 7.61 6.76 -1.04
C TYR A 5 8.33 6.63 0.30
N ARG A 6 9.36 7.43 0.51
CA ARG A 6 10.05 7.50 1.80
C ARG A 6 10.38 8.95 2.12
N THR A 7 10.20 9.33 3.38
CA THR A 7 10.65 10.65 3.87
C THR A 7 12.17 10.62 4.01
N VAL A 8 12.86 11.55 3.33
CA VAL A 8 14.32 11.69 3.38
C VAL A 8 14.71 12.79 4.35
N GLU A 9 14.00 13.92 4.27
CA GLU A 9 14.14 15.09 5.12
C GLU A 9 12.76 15.65 5.48
N GLU A 10 12.69 16.54 6.46
CA GLU A 10 11.42 17.13 6.90
C GLU A 10 10.75 17.88 5.74
N GLY A 11 9.56 17.40 5.34
CA GLY A 11 8.81 17.93 4.20
C GLY A 11 9.26 17.41 2.81
N GLN A 12 10.26 16.54 2.73
CA GLN A 12 10.73 15.94 1.47
C GLN A 12 10.50 14.44 1.42
N VAL A 13 9.84 13.99 0.35
CA VAL A 13 9.62 12.57 0.05
C VAL A 13 10.32 12.19 -1.25
N SER A 14 11.06 11.09 -1.23
CA SER A 14 11.60 10.44 -2.41
C SER A 14 10.67 9.30 -2.84
N GLN A 15 10.66 9.00 -4.14
CA GLN A 15 10.07 7.77 -4.63
C GLN A 15 11.15 6.68 -4.65
N GLU A 16 10.84 5.54 -4.06
CA GLU A 16 11.72 4.37 -4.00
C GLU A 16 11.33 3.34 -5.06
N ALA A 17 12.31 2.57 -5.53
CA ALA A 17 12.07 1.49 -6.50
C ALA A 17 11.51 0.22 -5.84
N GLU A 18 11.81 0.01 -4.56
CA GLU A 18 11.44 -1.19 -3.82
C GLU A 18 10.82 -0.83 -2.47
N ILE A 19 9.95 -1.72 -1.96
CA ILE A 19 9.36 -1.61 -0.63
C ILE A 19 10.48 -1.69 0.41
N CYS A 20 10.61 -0.65 1.24
CA CYS A 20 11.61 -0.56 2.29
C CYS A 20 10.96 -0.16 3.63
N GLU A 21 11.73 -0.26 4.71
CA GLU A 21 11.25 0.12 6.03
C GLU A 21 10.89 1.61 6.10
N LYS A 22 9.82 1.92 6.85
CA LYS A 22 9.26 3.28 7.00
C LYS A 22 8.85 3.92 5.68
N ALA A 23 8.55 3.11 4.66
CA ALA A 23 7.99 3.59 3.42
C ALA A 23 6.47 3.80 3.54
N TRP A 24 5.98 4.76 2.75
CA TRP A 24 4.57 4.95 2.45
C TRP A 24 4.26 4.30 1.10
N LEU A 25 3.33 3.35 1.10
CA LEU A 25 2.85 2.67 -0.10
C LEU A 25 1.57 3.33 -0.60
N SER A 26 1.50 3.59 -1.90
CA SER A 26 0.30 4.08 -2.59
C SER A 26 -0.08 3.09 -3.68
N LEU A 27 -1.25 2.46 -3.53
CA LEU A 27 -1.81 1.52 -4.50
C LEU A 27 -3.00 2.19 -5.17
N ILE A 28 -2.94 2.38 -6.48
CA ILE A 28 -4.05 2.92 -7.29
C ILE A 28 -4.38 1.91 -8.37
N ASN A 29 -5.59 1.33 -8.32
CA ASN A 29 -6.00 0.21 -9.19
C ASN A 29 -4.88 -0.84 -9.33
N PRO A 30 -4.45 -1.47 -8.21
CA PRO A 30 -3.32 -2.39 -8.22
C PRO A 30 -3.63 -3.68 -8.98
N THR A 31 -2.61 -4.28 -9.59
CA THR A 31 -2.77 -5.64 -10.15
C THR A 31 -2.70 -6.69 -9.04
N GLU A 32 -3.12 -7.92 -9.33
CA GLU A 32 -3.01 -9.04 -8.38
C GLU A 32 -1.56 -9.30 -7.96
N GLU A 33 -0.60 -9.14 -8.86
CA GLU A 33 0.82 -9.27 -8.56
C GLU A 33 1.31 -8.18 -7.60
N GLU A 34 0.85 -6.93 -7.77
CA GLU A 34 1.17 -5.84 -6.87
C GLU A 34 0.59 -6.07 -5.46
N ILE A 35 -0.66 -6.56 -5.37
CA ILE A 35 -1.31 -6.93 -4.10
C ILE A 35 -0.54 -8.06 -3.41
N GLN A 36 -0.18 -9.11 -4.15
CA GLN A 36 0.58 -10.24 -3.63
C GLN A 36 1.93 -9.78 -3.09
N MET A 37 2.67 -8.96 -3.85
CA MET A 37 3.96 -8.43 -3.44
C MET A 37 3.87 -7.61 -2.15
N VAL A 38 2.87 -6.72 -2.03
CA VAL A 38 2.68 -5.92 -0.81
C VAL A 38 2.35 -6.81 0.37
N SER A 39 1.43 -7.76 0.20
CA SER A 39 1.04 -8.71 1.26
C SER A 39 2.22 -9.51 1.79
N GLU A 40 3.08 -10.04 0.91
CA GLU A 40 4.28 -10.79 1.29
C GLU A 40 5.31 -9.94 2.03
N LYS A 41 5.45 -8.66 1.65
CA LYS A 41 6.47 -7.75 2.20
C LYS A 41 6.06 -7.11 3.51
N THR A 42 4.77 -6.84 3.70
CA THR A 42 4.26 -6.12 4.89
C THR A 42 3.60 -7.04 5.91
N GLY A 43 3.17 -8.24 5.48
CA GLY A 43 2.36 -9.15 6.30
C GLY A 43 0.87 -8.80 6.34
N ILE A 44 0.44 -7.71 5.68
CA ILE A 44 -0.97 -7.34 5.56
C ILE A 44 -1.67 -8.38 4.69
N THR A 45 -2.86 -8.82 5.07
CA THR A 45 -3.61 -9.81 4.31
C THR A 45 -4.05 -9.25 2.95
N ARG A 46 -4.17 -10.13 1.96
CA ARG A 46 -4.62 -9.72 0.62
C ARG A 46 -6.04 -9.16 0.65
N ASP A 47 -6.90 -9.72 1.49
CA ASP A 47 -8.29 -9.29 1.61
C ASP A 47 -8.35 -7.84 2.13
N PHE A 48 -7.53 -7.49 3.12
CA PHE A 48 -7.43 -6.11 3.61
C PHE A 48 -7.01 -5.10 2.52
N LEU A 49 -6.18 -5.52 1.56
CA LEU A 49 -5.77 -4.68 0.42
C LEU A 49 -6.82 -4.63 -0.70
N LYS A 50 -7.71 -5.61 -0.77
CA LYS A 50 -8.73 -5.76 -1.81
C LYS A 50 -10.06 -5.16 -1.45
N ASP A 51 -10.50 -5.31 -0.21
CA ASP A 51 -11.79 -4.82 0.27
C ASP A 51 -12.00 -3.32 -0.06
N PRO A 52 -10.99 -2.42 0.10
CA PRO A 52 -11.14 -1.01 -0.23
C PRO A 52 -11.25 -0.70 -1.74
N LEU A 53 -11.03 -1.69 -2.61
CA LEU A 53 -11.11 -1.53 -4.07
C LEU A 53 -12.51 -1.83 -4.61
N ASP A 54 -13.43 -2.34 -3.78
CA ASP A 54 -14.82 -2.62 -4.17
C ASP A 54 -15.63 -1.32 -4.21
N ASP A 55 -16.33 -1.06 -5.31
CA ASP A 55 -17.16 0.13 -5.51
C ASP A 55 -18.39 0.14 -4.57
N GLU A 56 -18.83 -1.02 -4.07
CA GLU A 56 -19.92 -1.14 -3.10
C GLU A 56 -19.46 -0.97 -1.64
N GLU A 57 -18.17 -0.80 -1.41
CA GLU A 57 -17.57 -0.68 -0.08
C GLU A 57 -18.00 0.60 0.64
N ARG A 58 -18.12 0.54 1.97
CA ARG A 58 -18.51 1.70 2.79
C ARG A 58 -17.30 2.22 3.56
N PRO A 59 -17.22 3.53 3.81
CA PRO A 59 -16.17 4.08 4.66
C PRO A 59 -16.17 3.39 6.03
N ARG A 60 -15.04 2.77 6.37
CA ARG A 60 -14.82 2.07 7.64
C ARG A 60 -13.47 2.45 8.23
N ILE A 61 -13.35 2.26 9.54
CA ILE A 61 -12.08 2.29 10.26
C ILE A 61 -11.89 0.90 10.83
N GLU A 62 -10.85 0.20 10.39
CA GLU A 62 -10.44 -1.08 10.98
C GLU A 62 -9.31 -0.86 11.96
N ILE A 63 -9.41 -1.54 13.10
CA ILE A 63 -8.40 -1.52 14.18
C ILE A 63 -8.03 -2.98 14.38
N GLU A 64 -6.76 -3.31 14.11
CA GLU A 64 -6.16 -4.61 14.41
C GLU A 64 -5.54 -4.63 15.82
#